data_AF-A0A4Q7CIY5-F1
#
_entry.id   AF-A0A4Q7CIY5-F1
#
_cell.length_a   1.000
_cell.length_b   1.000
_cell.length_c   1.000
_cell.angle_alpha   90.00
_cell.angle_beta   90.00
_cell.angle_gamma   90.00
#
_symmetry.space_group_name_H-M   'P 1'
#
loop_
_entity.id
_entity.type
_entity.pdbx_description
1 polymer ?
#
loop_
_entity_poly.entity_id
_entity_poly.type
_entity_poly.pdbx_seq_one_letter_code
_entity_poly.pdbx_strand_id
1 'polypeptide(L)'
;NSYYHYFDMREEQLEIIERIQQILKSMQSEDIILHRLGKLFAEIAKNVNSNDYTAMRLYSLYDLHIELYEQPLPESKEVLINRANEIQIVNELERYLQVKSQFGSLKLYHEV
;
A
#
# COMPACT_ATOMS: atom_id res chain seq x y z
N ASN A 1 0.44 19.25 20.21
CA ASN A 1 0.94 19.99 19.01
C ASN A 1 0.65 19.12 17.78
N SER A 2 -0.52 19.29 17.15
CA SER A 2 -1.11 18.37 16.17
C SER A 2 -0.31 18.19 14.86
N TYR A 3 0.51 19.19 14.50
CA TYR A 3 1.33 19.14 13.30
C TYR A 3 2.50 18.15 13.41
N TYR A 4 3.04 17.96 14.61
CA TYR A 4 4.14 17.01 14.84
C TYR A 4 3.70 15.58 14.50
N HIS A 5 2.57 15.13 15.06
CA HIS A 5 2.00 13.80 14.77
C HIS A 5 1.63 13.60 13.30
N TYR A 6 1.28 14.68 12.58
CA TYR A 6 1.05 14.60 11.14
C TYR A 6 2.35 14.35 10.38
N PHE A 7 3.43 15.05 10.73
CA PHE A 7 4.72 14.83 10.07
C PHE A 7 5.31 13.46 10.41
N ASP A 8 5.20 12.98 11.65
CA ASP A 8 5.62 11.63 12.04
C ASP A 8 4.89 10.57 11.19
N MET A 9 3.57 10.72 11.02
CA MET A 9 2.77 9.84 10.16
C MET A 9 3.21 9.89 8.68
N ARG A 10 3.59 11.06 8.17
CA ARG A 10 4.10 11.20 6.80
C ARG A 10 5.51 10.64 6.62
N GLU A 11 6.34 10.70 7.65
CA GLU A 11 7.67 10.10 7.65
C GLU A 11 7.55 8.57 7.59
N GLU A 12 6.71 7.95 8.42
CA GLU A 12 6.48 6.50 8.34
C GLU A 12 5.92 6.08 6.97
N GLN A 13 5.00 6.87 6.40
CA GLN A 13 4.49 6.66 5.05
C GLN A 13 5.58 6.74 3.96
N LEU A 14 6.56 7.63 4.12
CA LEU A 14 7.69 7.74 3.18
C LEU A 14 8.57 6.49 3.24
N GLU A 15 8.90 6.01 4.44
CA GLU A 15 9.69 4.79 4.61
C GLU A 15 9.02 3.56 3.95
N ILE A 16 7.69 3.48 4.04
CA ILE A 16 6.90 2.43 3.38
C ILE A 16 7.06 2.52 1.85
N ILE A 17 6.96 3.73 1.29
CA ILE A 17 7.13 3.96 -0.15
C ILE A 17 8.55 3.56 -0.60
N GLU A 18 9.57 3.87 0.18
CA GLU A 18 10.95 3.47 -0.11
C GLU A 18 11.12 1.95 -0.11
N ARG A 19 10.50 1.23 0.83
CA ARG A 19 10.49 -0.25 0.84
C ARG A 19 9.82 -0.83 -0.41
N ILE A 20 8.65 -0.30 -0.79
CA ILE A 20 7.96 -0.69 -2.02
C ILE A 20 8.85 -0.46 -3.25
N GLN A 21 9.54 0.68 -3.31
CA GLN A 21 10.45 0.99 -4.42
C GLN A 21 11.60 -0.03 -4.52
N GLN A 22 12.15 -0.50 -3.40
CA GLN A 22 13.21 -1.52 -3.42
C GLN A 22 12.69 -2.87 -3.95
N ILE A 23 11.48 -3.26 -3.57
CA ILE A 23 10.85 -4.50 -4.06
C ILE A 23 10.65 -4.40 -5.58
N LEU A 24 10.08 -3.29 -6.06
CA LEU A 24 9.84 -3.07 -7.49
C LEU A 24 11.13 -3.15 -8.33
N LYS A 25 12.25 -2.63 -7.83
CA LYS A 25 13.56 -2.72 -8.51
C LYS A 25 14.07 -4.16 -8.67
N SER A 26 13.60 -5.09 -7.84
CA SER A 26 13.98 -6.50 -7.90
C SER A 26 13.09 -7.34 -8.82
N MET A 27 11.97 -6.79 -9.29
CA MET A 27 11.02 -7.48 -10.16
C MET A 27 11.41 -7.34 -11.63
N GLN A 28 11.23 -8.41 -12.41
CA GLN A 28 11.61 -8.47 -13.83
C GLN A 28 10.44 -8.67 -14.80
N SER A 29 9.21 -8.88 -14.33
CA SER A 29 8.05 -9.13 -15.19
C SER A 29 7.04 -7.99 -15.16
N GLU A 30 6.37 -7.76 -16.29
CA GLU A 30 5.11 -7.03 -16.35
C GLU A 30 3.98 -8.05 -16.16
N ASP A 31 3.34 -8.03 -14.98
CA ASP A 31 2.19 -8.88 -14.65
C ASP A 31 0.90 -8.02 -14.59
N ILE A 32 -0.26 -8.63 -14.84
CA ILE A 32 -1.56 -8.00 -14.68
C ILE A 32 -1.77 -7.50 -13.25
N ILE A 33 -1.24 -8.20 -12.24
CA ILE A 33 -1.29 -7.77 -10.84
C ILE A 33 -0.52 -6.46 -10.64
N LEU A 34 0.69 -6.35 -11.19
CA LEU A 34 1.48 -5.11 -11.13
C LEU A 34 0.76 -3.94 -11.80
N HIS A 35 0.04 -4.18 -12.89
CA HIS A 35 -0.77 -3.15 -13.52
C HIS A 35 -1.93 -2.70 -12.62
N ARG A 36 -2.61 -3.62 -11.93
CA ARG A 36 -3.66 -3.28 -10.94
C ARG A 36 -3.08 -2.52 -9.76
N LEU A 37 -1.93 -2.95 -9.23
CA LEU A 37 -1.20 -2.23 -8.17
C LEU A 37 -0.85 -0.81 -8.61
N GLY A 38 -0.32 -0.64 -9.83
CA GLY A 38 -0.01 0.67 -10.41
C GLY A 38 -1.22 1.61 -10.47
N LYS A 39 -2.40 1.09 -10.86
CA LYS A 39 -3.65 1.86 -10.81
C LYS A 39 -4.01 2.27 -9.38
N LEU A 40 -3.92 1.34 -8.44
CA LEU A 40 -4.24 1.61 -7.04
C LEU A 40 -3.27 2.66 -6.44
N PHE A 41 -1.98 2.58 -6.72
CA PHE A 41 -1.00 3.59 -6.33
C PHE A 41 -1.38 4.98 -6.87
N ALA A 42 -1.72 5.07 -8.17
CA ALA A 42 -2.12 6.33 -8.78
C ALA A 42 -3.39 6.91 -8.15
N GLU A 43 -4.35 6.05 -7.79
CA GLU A 43 -5.58 6.44 -7.13
C GLU A 43 -5.35 6.92 -5.68
N ILE A 44 -4.47 6.25 -4.93
CA ILE A 44 -4.08 6.67 -3.59
C ILE A 44 -3.35 8.03 -3.66
N ALA A 45 -2.42 8.20 -4.61
CA ALA A 45 -1.67 9.44 -4.81
C ALA A 45 -2.58 10.65 -5.12
N LYS A 46 -3.65 10.44 -5.91
CA LYS A 46 -4.64 11.50 -6.21
C LYS A 46 -5.49 11.89 -4.99
N ASN A 47 -5.55 11.05 -3.97
CA ASN A 47 -6.41 11.21 -2.80
C ASN A 47 -5.62 11.43 -1.50
N VAL A 48 -4.42 12.00 -1.60
CA VAL A 48 -3.61 12.42 -0.44
C VAL A 48 -4.17 13.72 0.12
N ASN A 49 -5.31 13.63 0.80
CA ASN A 49 -5.98 14.75 1.45
C ASN A 49 -6.72 14.26 2.71
N SER A 50 -7.42 15.19 3.37
CA SER A 50 -8.14 14.94 4.63
C SER A 50 -9.39 14.07 4.49
N ASN A 51 -9.82 13.73 3.26
CA ASN A 51 -10.95 12.84 3.06
C ASN A 51 -10.54 11.40 3.37
N ASP A 52 -11.45 10.68 4.03
CA ASP A 52 -11.22 9.30 4.41
C ASP A 52 -11.70 8.34 3.32
N TYR A 53 -10.80 8.03 2.39
CA TYR A 53 -10.96 6.95 1.43
C TYR A 53 -10.29 5.65 1.91
N THR A 54 -9.80 5.61 3.14
CA THR A 54 -8.93 4.53 3.65
C THR A 54 -9.63 3.19 3.59
N ALA A 55 -10.88 3.11 4.08
CA ALA A 55 -11.68 1.89 4.05
C ALA A 55 -11.90 1.36 2.63
N MET A 56 -12.21 2.25 1.67
CA MET A 56 -12.39 1.86 0.26
C MET A 56 -11.09 1.32 -0.34
N ARG A 57 -9.94 1.91 -0.02
CA ARG A 57 -8.63 1.45 -0.52
C ARG A 57 -8.20 0.14 0.11
N LEU A 58 -8.46 -0.05 1.41
CA LEU A 58 -8.24 -1.33 2.10
C LEU A 58 -9.08 -2.45 1.48
N TYR A 59 -10.33 -2.17 1.12
CA TYR A 59 -11.17 -3.13 0.38
C TYR A 59 -10.54 -3.50 -0.98
N SER A 60 -10.06 -2.51 -1.75
CA SER A 60 -9.37 -2.79 -3.03
C SER A 60 -8.09 -3.63 -2.87
N LEU A 61 -7.36 -3.47 -1.75
CA LEU A 61 -6.20 -4.31 -1.43
C LEU A 61 -6.60 -5.74 -1.07
N TYR A 62 -7.70 -5.89 -0.34
CA TYR A 62 -8.22 -7.21 0.01
C TYR A 62 -8.63 -8.01 -1.24
N ASP A 63 -9.26 -7.35 -2.22
CA ASP A 63 -9.57 -7.98 -3.51
C ASP A 63 -8.30 -8.45 -4.26
N LEU A 64 -7.21 -7.67 -4.21
CA LEU A 64 -5.91 -8.06 -4.77
C LEU A 64 -5.30 -9.24 -4.03
N HIS A 65 -5.42 -9.26 -2.69
CA HIS A 65 -4.93 -10.36 -1.87
C HIS A 65 -5.69 -11.67 -2.18
N ILE A 66 -7.01 -11.61 -2.36
CA ILE A 66 -7.80 -12.78 -2.77
C ILE A 66 -7.33 -13.27 -4.15
N GLU A 67 -7.20 -12.38 -5.13
CA GLU A 67 -6.76 -12.77 -6.48
C GLU A 67 -5.40 -13.48 -6.44
N LEU A 68 -4.44 -12.94 -5.69
CA LEU A 68 -3.12 -13.57 -5.48
C LEU A 68 -3.20 -14.96 -4.84
N TYR A 69 -4.14 -15.16 -3.92
CA TYR A 69 -4.32 -16.42 -3.20
C TYR A 69 -5.04 -17.49 -4.05
N GLU A 70 -5.92 -17.07 -4.95
CA GLU A 70 -6.65 -17.97 -5.85
C GLU A 70 -5.82 -18.44 -7.05
N GLN A 71 -4.66 -17.83 -7.31
CA GLN A 71 -3.76 -18.25 -8.38
C GLN A 71 -3.22 -19.69 -8.15
N PRO A 72 -3.03 -20.49 -9.21
CA PRO A 72 -2.43 -21.82 -9.11
C PRO A 72 -1.03 -21.74 -8.49
N LEU A 73 -0.62 -22.81 -7.81
CA LEU A 73 0.70 -22.88 -7.18
C LEU A 73 1.82 -22.52 -8.18
N PRO A 74 2.86 -21.79 -7.74
CA PRO A 74 3.94 -21.39 -8.63
C PRO A 74 4.69 -22.62 -9.13
N GLU A 75 4.77 -22.78 -10.45
CA GLU A 75 5.45 -23.91 -11.10
C GLU A 75 6.97 -23.70 -11.24
N SER A 76 7.45 -22.48 -10.97
CA SER A 76 8.88 -22.15 -11.02
C SER A 76 9.28 -21.24 -9.87
N LYS A 77 10.59 -21.23 -9.57
CA LYS A 77 11.19 -20.32 -8.57
C LYS A 77 10.94 -18.85 -8.93
N GLU A 78 10.98 -18.52 -10.22
CA GLU A 78 10.74 -17.16 -10.70
C GLU A 78 9.30 -16.72 -10.41
N VAL A 79 8.32 -17.56 -10.72
CA VAL A 79 6.90 -17.27 -10.42
C VAL A 79 6.66 -17.18 -8.91
N LEU A 80 7.31 -18.04 -8.12
CA LEU A 80 7.24 -17.96 -6.66
C LEU A 80 7.78 -16.63 -6.13
N ILE A 81 8.94 -16.18 -6.62
CA ILE A 81 9.56 -14.92 -6.20
C ILE A 81 8.69 -13.73 -6.62
N ASN A 82 8.17 -13.72 -7.85
CA ASN A 82 7.28 -12.66 -8.32
C ASN A 82 6.02 -12.57 -7.45
N ARG A 83 5.36 -13.70 -7.17
CA ARG A 83 4.17 -13.70 -6.30
C ARG A 83 4.48 -13.25 -4.88
N ALA A 84 5.62 -13.66 -4.31
CA ALA A 84 6.04 -13.20 -2.99
C ALA A 84 6.27 -11.68 -2.95
N ASN A 85 6.86 -11.12 -4.00
CA ASN A 85 7.06 -9.68 -4.14
C ASN A 85 5.73 -8.92 -4.26
N GLU A 86 4.77 -9.43 -5.04
CA GLU A 86 3.43 -8.84 -5.17
C GLU A 86 2.68 -8.81 -3.84
N ILE A 87 2.70 -9.93 -3.10
CA ILE A 87 2.12 -10.02 -1.76
C ILE A 87 2.79 -9.01 -0.82
N GLN A 88 4.12 -8.89 -0.86
CA GLN A 88 4.83 -7.92 -0.03
C GLN A 88 4.43 -6.47 -0.36
N ILE A 89 4.27 -6.14 -1.65
CA ILE A 89 3.82 -4.80 -2.07
C ILE A 89 2.40 -4.52 -1.55
N VAL A 90 1.49 -5.49 -1.64
CA VAL A 90 0.13 -5.37 -1.08
C VAL A 90 0.18 -5.10 0.43
N ASN A 91 0.98 -5.85 1.17
CA ASN A 91 1.12 -5.70 2.62
C ASN A 91 1.72 -4.34 3.03
N GLU A 92 2.74 -3.86 2.31
CA GLU A 92 3.31 -2.53 2.56
C GLU A 92 2.27 -1.44 2.26
N LEU A 93 1.49 -1.58 1.19
CA LEU A 93 0.45 -0.60 0.84
C LEU A 93 -0.72 -0.61 1.84
N GLU A 94 -1.04 -1.78 2.40
CA GLU A 94 -1.98 -1.88 3.52
C GLU A 94 -1.44 -1.13 4.73
N ARG A 95 -0.18 -1.34 5.10
CA ARG A 95 0.46 -0.63 6.20
C ARG A 95 0.43 0.88 5.99
N TYR A 96 0.69 1.37 4.76
CA TYR A 96 0.61 2.80 4.43
C TYR A 96 -0.77 3.40 4.77
N LEU A 97 -1.83 2.65 4.45
CA LEU A 97 -3.22 3.05 4.72
C LEU A 97 -3.57 2.93 6.20
N GLN A 98 -3.11 1.90 6.89
CA GLN A 98 -3.31 1.73 8.34
C GLN A 98 -2.67 2.86 9.14
N VAL A 99 -1.45 3.29 8.78
CA VAL A 99 -0.76 4.44 9.37
C VAL A 99 -1.62 5.71 9.24
N LYS A 100 -2.24 5.94 8.08
CA LYS A 100 -3.21 7.04 7.88
C LYS A 100 -4.45 6.87 8.77
N SER A 101 -4.99 5.65 8.85
CA SER A 101 -6.18 5.34 9.66
C SER A 101 -5.97 5.59 11.15
N GLN A 102 -4.79 5.25 11.68
CA GLN A 102 -4.45 5.45 13.09
C GLN A 102 -4.31 6.93 13.45
N PHE A 103 -3.84 7.76 12.51
CA PHE A 103 -3.81 9.21 12.67
C PHE A 103 -5.23 9.84 12.62
N GLY A 104 -6.12 9.33 11.77
CA GLY A 104 -7.45 9.92 11.61
C GLY A 104 -7.39 11.30 10.94
N SER A 105 -7.53 12.41 11.69
CA SER A 105 -7.53 13.76 11.11
C SER A 105 -6.77 14.79 11.94
N LEU A 106 -6.25 15.82 11.26
CA LEU A 106 -5.62 16.98 11.91
C LEU A 106 -6.57 17.72 12.87
N LYS A 107 -7.88 17.67 12.63
CA LYS A 107 -8.90 18.29 13.49
C LYS A 107 -8.99 17.58 14.85
N LEU A 108 -8.96 16.24 14.86
CA LEU A 108 -9.00 15.43 16.07
C LEU A 108 -7.85 15.74 17.04
N TYR A 109 -6.64 15.98 16.52
CA TYR A 109 -5.48 16.33 17.34
C TYR A 109 -5.40 17.81 17.74
N HIS A 110 -6.26 18.67 17.19
CA HIS A 110 -6.32 20.08 17.58
C HIS A 110 -7.23 20.31 18.80
N GLU A 111 -8.12 19.35 19.08
CA GLU A 111 -9.09 19.40 20.19
C GLU A 111 -8.57 18.71 21.47
N VAL A 112 -7.35 18.17 21.46
CA VAL A 112 -6.68 17.51 22.61
C VAL A 112 -5.55 18.37 23.16
#